data_AF-A0A0U3NQA7-F1
#
_entry.id   AF-A0A0U3NQA7-F1
#
_cell.length_a   1.000
_cell.length_b   1.000
_cell.length_c   1.000
_cell.angle_alpha   90.00
_cell.angle_beta   90.00
_cell.angle_gamma   90.00
#
_symmetry.space_group_name_H-M   'P 1'
#
loop_
_entity.id
_entity.type
_entity.pdbx_description
1 polymer ?
#
loop_
_entity_poly.entity_id
_entity_poly.type
_entity_poly.pdbx_seq_one_letter_code
_entity_poly.pdbx_strand_id
1 'polypeptide(L)'
;MAKRKFLKMGWFGWTLLTTVTVVLVVSALFFMNLFNLGPVALFSDSDNSGTDSEDMSEETVQKVEEVRETVGKENQAIGQFISDTHDFYNETTGYGGMSSLDWENQREKANTILDTLDDQLSAVEDETLKQDLEEIQTLANAVTDREEPNDVRSLHRMFHDLDIGLNDYNTYDKIWHVTETLETTN
;
A
#
# COMPACT_ATOMS: atom_id res chain seq x y z
N MET A 1 -1.28 46.24 -30.33
CA MET A 1 -2.58 46.28 -29.62
C MET A 1 -3.50 45.23 -30.24
N ALA A 2 -3.60 44.02 -29.67
CA ALA A 2 -4.44 42.95 -30.21
C ALA A 2 -5.85 43.06 -29.61
N LYS A 3 -6.86 43.33 -30.45
CA LYS A 3 -8.28 43.31 -30.06
C LYS A 3 -8.74 41.86 -29.89
N ARG A 4 -9.05 41.43 -28.66
CA ARG A 4 -9.80 40.19 -28.39
C ARG A 4 -11.18 40.31 -29.05
N LYS A 5 -11.44 39.48 -30.06
CA LYS A 5 -12.78 39.31 -30.63
C LYS A 5 -13.61 38.47 -29.65
N PHE A 6 -14.49 39.11 -28.90
CA PHE A 6 -15.56 38.38 -28.21
C PHE A 6 -16.53 37.85 -29.27
N LEU A 7 -16.66 36.52 -29.35
CA LEU A 7 -17.69 35.86 -30.15
C LEU A 7 -19.06 36.30 -29.62
N LYS A 8 -19.86 36.99 -30.45
CA LYS A 8 -21.26 37.32 -30.13
C LYS A 8 -22.09 36.03 -30.21
N MET A 9 -22.06 35.25 -29.13
CA MET A 9 -22.86 34.04 -29.01
C MET A 9 -24.33 34.43 -28.78
N GLY A 10 -25.25 33.88 -29.57
CA GLY A 10 -26.69 34.14 -29.41
C GLY A 10 -27.24 33.55 -28.11
N TRP A 11 -28.47 33.93 -27.74
CA TRP A 11 -29.13 33.48 -26.50
C TRP A 11 -29.05 31.95 -26.32
N PHE A 12 -29.31 31.18 -27.37
CA PHE A 12 -29.27 29.72 -27.32
C PHE A 12 -27.86 29.15 -27.03
N GLY A 13 -26.81 29.80 -27.54
CA GLY A 13 -25.44 29.39 -27.26
C GLY A 13 -25.00 29.75 -25.85
N TRP A 14 -25.47 30.90 -25.33
CA TRP A 14 -25.27 31.27 -23.92
C TRP A 14 -25.95 30.29 -22.97
N THR A 15 -27.19 29.90 -23.25
CA THR A 15 -27.90 28.92 -22.40
C THR A 15 -27.21 27.56 -22.42
N LEU A 16 -26.82 27.07 -23.59
CA LEU A 16 -26.13 25.78 -23.70
C LEU A 16 -24.79 25.79 -22.96
N LEU A 17 -23.99 26.85 -23.13
CA LEU A 17 -22.72 27.01 -22.45
C LEU A 17 -22.89 27.05 -20.93
N THR A 18 -23.88 27.81 -20.44
CA THR A 18 -24.17 27.86 -19.00
C THR A 18 -24.63 26.52 -18.46
N THR A 19 -25.50 25.79 -19.18
CA THR A 19 -25.98 24.47 -18.73
C THR A 19 -24.83 23.48 -18.65
N VAL A 20 -23.97 23.40 -19.67
CA VAL A 20 -22.79 22.51 -19.64
C VAL A 20 -21.86 22.88 -18.50
N THR A 21 -21.62 24.18 -18.26
CA THR A 21 -20.74 24.64 -17.19
C THR A 21 -21.30 24.27 -15.82
N VAL A 22 -22.61 24.47 -15.59
CA VAL A 22 -23.27 24.11 -14.32
C VAL A 22 -23.22 22.60 -14.09
N VAL A 23 -23.49 21.79 -15.12
CA VAL A 23 -23.39 20.33 -15.01
C VAL A 23 -21.98 19.91 -14.64
N LEU A 24 -20.95 20.45 -15.30
CA LEU A 24 -19.56 20.12 -14.99
C LEU A 24 -19.18 20.51 -13.56
N VAL A 25 -19.60 21.69 -13.09
CA VAL A 25 -19.33 22.14 -11.71
C VAL A 25 -20.03 21.24 -10.70
N VAL A 26 -21.31 20.91 -10.91
CA VAL A 26 -22.06 20.03 -10.00
C VAL A 26 -21.47 18.62 -9.99
N SER A 27 -21.10 18.07 -11.15
CA SER A 27 -20.43 16.77 -11.24
C SER A 27 -19.07 16.79 -10.54
N ALA A 28 -18.30 17.86 -10.68
CA ALA A 28 -17.03 18.02 -9.98
C ALA A 28 -17.23 18.08 -8.45
N LEU A 29 -18.21 18.85 -7.96
CA LEU A 29 -18.51 18.91 -6.53
C LEU A 29 -18.99 17.57 -5.98
N PHE A 30 -19.83 16.84 -6.73
CA PHE A 30 -20.27 15.50 -6.33
C PHE A 30 -19.11 14.51 -6.29
N PHE A 31 -18.22 14.54 -7.30
CA PHE A 31 -17.01 13.73 -7.32
C PHE A 31 -16.11 14.05 -6.11
N MET A 32 -15.83 15.33 -5.86
CA MET A 32 -15.02 15.75 -4.71
C MET A 32 -15.64 15.30 -3.39
N ASN A 33 -16.98 15.35 -3.25
CA ASN A 33 -17.67 14.85 -2.06
C ASN A 33 -17.64 13.31 -1.95
N LEU A 34 -17.79 12.58 -3.06
CA LEU A 34 -17.75 11.11 -3.08
C LEU A 34 -16.37 10.58 -2.67
N PHE A 35 -15.31 11.30 -3.04
CA PHE A 35 -13.91 10.93 -2.76
C PHE A 35 -13.28 11.74 -1.61
N ASN A 36 -14.07 12.52 -0.87
CA ASN A 36 -13.62 13.41 0.22
C ASN A 36 -12.40 14.30 -0.13
N LEU A 37 -12.31 14.74 -1.40
CA LEU A 37 -11.19 15.52 -1.90
C LEU A 37 -11.39 17.00 -1.55
N GLY A 38 -10.45 17.58 -0.80
CA GLY A 38 -10.42 19.00 -0.50
C GLY A 38 -10.01 19.84 -1.72
N PRO A 39 -10.59 21.03 -1.95
CA PRO A 39 -10.23 21.90 -3.07
C PRO A 39 -8.78 22.41 -3.02
N VAL A 40 -8.13 22.34 -1.86
CA VAL A 40 -6.72 22.73 -1.65
C VAL A 40 -5.75 21.72 -2.30
N ALA A 41 -6.12 20.43 -2.37
CA ALA A 41 -5.27 19.38 -2.93
C ALA A 41 -5.06 19.50 -4.46
N LEU A 42 -5.95 20.20 -5.16
CA LEU A 42 -5.94 20.31 -6.62
C LEU A 42 -5.14 21.51 -7.15
N PHE A 43 -4.74 22.45 -6.26
CA PHE A 43 -4.02 23.68 -6.62
C PHE A 43 -2.61 23.78 -6.00
N SER A 44 -2.19 22.79 -5.20
CA SER A 44 -0.81 22.68 -4.75
C SER A 44 0.01 22.01 -5.86
N ASP A 45 0.86 22.80 -6.50
CA ASP A 45 1.86 22.31 -7.45
C ASP A 45 2.95 21.53 -6.69
N SER A 46 3.13 20.27 -7.08
CA SER A 46 4.30 19.39 -6.87
C SER A 46 5.22 19.66 -5.66
N ASP A 47 4.94 18.98 -4.55
CA ASP A 47 5.87 18.04 -3.91
C ASP A 47 5.12 17.32 -2.77
N ASN A 48 5.34 16.01 -2.66
CA ASN A 48 4.80 15.13 -1.62
C ASN A 48 3.32 14.70 -1.79
N SER A 49 3.07 13.78 -2.72
CA SER A 49 1.97 12.82 -2.59
C SER A 49 2.38 11.73 -1.58
N GLY A 50 2.65 12.13 -0.34
CA GLY A 50 2.59 11.23 0.81
C GLY A 50 1.17 11.31 1.33
N THR A 51 0.39 10.25 1.11
CA THR A 51 -0.91 10.10 1.76
C THR A 51 -0.70 10.09 3.27
N ASP A 52 -1.56 10.81 3.97
CA ASP A 52 -1.48 11.20 5.37
C ASP A 52 -1.13 10.06 6.34
N SER A 53 0.13 10.03 6.79
CA SER A 53 0.59 9.35 8.01
C SER A 53 0.15 10.13 9.28
N GLU A 54 -1.08 10.66 9.30
CA GLU A 54 -1.53 11.65 10.30
C GLU A 54 -1.90 11.04 11.68
N ASP A 55 -1.74 9.73 11.89
CA ASP A 55 -2.11 9.07 13.16
C ASP A 55 -1.02 8.14 13.75
N MET A 56 0.23 8.27 13.29
CA MET A 56 1.35 7.49 13.84
C MET A 56 2.13 8.30 14.89
N SER A 57 2.50 7.66 16.01
CA SER A 57 3.31 8.33 17.03
C SER A 57 4.71 8.64 16.49
N GLU A 58 5.34 9.72 16.98
CA GLU A 58 6.73 10.05 16.64
C GLU A 58 7.69 8.89 16.96
N GLU A 59 7.38 8.11 18.01
CA GLU A 59 8.15 6.93 18.41
C GLU A 59 8.07 5.83 17.34
N THR A 60 6.88 5.53 16.81
CA THR A 60 6.75 4.52 15.75
C THR A 60 7.47 4.94 14.48
N VAL A 61 7.40 6.22 14.09
CA VAL A 61 8.12 6.72 12.91
C VAL A 61 9.63 6.60 13.10
N GLN A 62 10.15 6.96 14.27
CA GLN A 62 11.58 6.82 14.58
C GLN A 62 12.03 5.36 14.56
N LYS A 63 11.20 4.45 15.09
CA LYS A 63 11.50 3.01 15.08
C LYS A 63 11.55 2.45 13.66
N VAL A 64 10.58 2.80 12.82
CA VAL A 64 10.57 2.39 11.40
C VAL A 64 11.85 2.86 10.70
N GLU A 65 12.22 4.12 10.88
CA GLU A 65 13.44 4.67 10.28
C GLU A 65 14.70 3.98 10.80
N GLU A 66 14.79 3.70 12.10
CA GLU A 66 15.89 2.94 12.70
C GLU A 66 16.02 1.54 12.08
N VAL A 67 14.91 0.82 11.95
CA VAL A 67 14.88 -0.54 11.38
C VAL A 67 15.30 -0.51 9.90
N ARG A 68 14.83 0.45 9.12
CA ARG A 68 15.25 0.61 7.71
C ARG A 68 16.74 0.87 7.58
N GLU A 69 17.26 1.79 8.38
CA GLU A 69 18.66 2.19 8.36
C GLU A 69 19.62 1.12 8.88
N THR A 70 19.11 0.11 9.59
CA THR A 70 19.87 -1.02 10.13
C THR A 70 19.53 -2.31 9.40
N VAL A 71 18.47 -3.00 9.83
CA VAL A 71 18.01 -4.30 9.31
C VAL A 71 17.69 -4.22 7.81
N GLY A 72 16.98 -3.18 7.36
CA GLY A 72 16.60 -3.00 5.96
C GLY A 72 17.82 -2.89 5.03
N LYS A 73 18.79 -2.04 5.40
CA LYS A 73 20.03 -1.86 4.62
C LYS A 73 20.90 -3.10 4.55
N GLU A 74 20.93 -3.92 5.60
CA GLU A 74 21.70 -5.17 5.63
C GLU A 74 21.01 -6.29 4.84
N ASN A 75 19.68 -6.23 4.67
CA ASN A 75 18.88 -7.30 4.11
C ASN A 75 18.15 -6.90 2.80
N GLN A 76 18.77 -6.10 1.93
CA GLN A 76 18.13 -5.57 0.70
C GLN A 76 17.51 -6.63 -0.21
N ALA A 77 18.12 -7.81 -0.33
CA ALA A 77 17.58 -8.89 -1.16
C ALA A 77 16.27 -9.44 -0.57
N ILE A 78 16.21 -9.62 0.75
CA ILE A 78 14.98 -9.97 1.47
C ILE A 78 13.97 -8.83 1.34
N GLY A 79 14.39 -7.58 1.53
CA GLY A 79 13.53 -6.40 1.36
C GLY A 79 12.83 -6.38 0.00
N GLN A 80 13.55 -6.63 -1.09
CA GLN A 80 12.94 -6.73 -2.43
C GLN A 80 11.93 -7.87 -2.53
N PHE A 81 12.26 -9.06 -2.00
CA PHE A 81 11.33 -10.19 -1.96
C PHE A 81 10.06 -9.88 -1.16
N ILE A 82 10.20 -9.19 -0.02
CA ILE A 82 9.08 -8.74 0.80
C ILE A 82 8.18 -7.79 0.01
N SER A 83 8.77 -6.79 -0.66
CA SER A 83 8.03 -5.79 -1.45
C SER A 83 7.28 -6.44 -2.62
N ASP A 84 7.95 -7.28 -3.42
CA ASP A 84 7.33 -7.99 -4.55
C ASP A 84 6.17 -8.89 -4.11
N THR A 85 6.28 -9.49 -2.92
CA THR A 85 5.26 -10.37 -2.36
C THR A 85 4.11 -9.58 -1.74
N HIS A 86 4.39 -8.43 -1.13
CA HIS A 86 3.37 -7.49 -0.66
C HIS A 86 2.50 -7.00 -1.82
N ASP A 87 3.09 -6.65 -2.97
CA ASP A 87 2.36 -6.24 -4.18
C ASP A 87 1.39 -7.32 -4.66
N PHE A 88 1.82 -8.58 -4.67
CA PHE A 88 0.93 -9.70 -5.00
C PHE A 88 -0.28 -9.77 -4.07
N TYR A 89 -0.08 -9.61 -2.75
CA TYR A 89 -1.19 -9.66 -1.81
C TYR A 89 -2.10 -8.44 -1.94
N ASN A 90 -1.56 -7.26 -2.23
CA ASN A 90 -2.37 -6.07 -2.53
C ASN A 90 -3.28 -6.29 -3.73
N GLU A 91 -2.78 -6.91 -4.80
CA GLU A 91 -3.57 -7.22 -6.00
C GLU A 91 -4.64 -8.28 -5.74
N THR A 92 -4.31 -9.33 -4.98
CA THR A 92 -5.18 -10.52 -4.86
C THR A 92 -6.13 -10.49 -3.67
N THR A 93 -5.81 -9.76 -2.60
CA THR A 93 -6.61 -9.71 -1.38
C THR A 93 -7.23 -8.32 -1.12
N GLY A 94 -6.65 -7.27 -1.73
CA GLY A 94 -7.08 -5.89 -1.61
C GLY A 94 -8.51 -5.63 -2.13
N TYR A 95 -9.10 -4.50 -1.72
CA TYR A 95 -10.42 -4.04 -2.18
C TYR A 95 -11.56 -5.09 -2.12
N GLY A 96 -11.49 -6.02 -1.16
CA GLY A 96 -12.49 -7.08 -0.98
C GLY A 96 -12.14 -8.42 -1.64
N GLY A 97 -11.00 -8.54 -2.33
CA GLY A 97 -10.50 -9.77 -2.94
C GLY A 97 -10.39 -10.94 -1.96
N MET A 98 -10.17 -10.63 -0.68
CA MET A 98 -10.20 -11.58 0.43
C MET A 98 -11.47 -12.46 0.52
N SER A 99 -12.61 -11.99 -0.01
CA SER A 99 -13.89 -12.72 0.01
C SER A 99 -14.03 -13.74 -1.13
N SER A 100 -13.12 -13.70 -2.11
CA SER A 100 -13.17 -14.50 -3.33
C SER A 100 -11.76 -14.86 -3.80
N LEU A 101 -10.97 -15.48 -2.90
CA LEU A 101 -9.60 -15.87 -3.18
C LEU A 101 -9.52 -16.90 -4.31
N ASP A 102 -8.55 -16.70 -5.20
CA ASP A 102 -8.10 -17.73 -6.14
C ASP A 102 -7.07 -18.62 -5.44
N TRP A 103 -7.53 -19.76 -4.93
CA TRP A 103 -6.70 -20.68 -4.15
C TRP A 103 -5.55 -21.31 -4.94
N GLU A 104 -5.68 -21.48 -6.25
CA GLU A 104 -4.58 -22.00 -7.07
C GLU A 104 -3.44 -20.98 -7.09
N ASN A 105 -3.78 -19.71 -7.33
CA ASN A 105 -2.82 -18.61 -7.31
C ASN A 105 -2.20 -18.38 -5.92
N GLN A 106 -3.00 -18.47 -4.85
CA GLN A 106 -2.48 -18.35 -3.47
C GLN A 106 -1.49 -19.49 -3.13
N ARG A 107 -1.77 -20.72 -3.58
CA ARG A 107 -0.85 -21.85 -3.39
C ARG A 107 0.43 -21.71 -4.21
N GLU A 108 0.34 -21.23 -5.44
CA GLU A 108 1.53 -20.97 -6.27
C GLU A 108 2.44 -19.92 -5.62
N LYS A 109 1.87 -18.82 -5.12
CA LYS A 109 2.63 -17.83 -4.36
C LYS A 109 3.20 -18.41 -3.07
N ALA A 110 2.42 -19.18 -2.31
CA ALA A 110 2.91 -19.81 -1.08
C ALA A 110 4.10 -20.75 -1.33
N ASN A 111 4.08 -21.55 -2.40
CA ASN A 111 5.24 -22.36 -2.79
C ASN A 111 6.44 -21.48 -3.17
N THR A 112 6.23 -20.38 -3.90
CA THR A 112 7.31 -19.43 -4.23
C THR A 112 7.95 -18.82 -2.98
N ILE A 113 7.14 -18.50 -1.96
CA ILE A 113 7.60 -18.01 -0.66
C ILE A 113 8.47 -19.09 0.01
N LEU A 114 7.99 -20.34 0.07
CA LEU A 114 8.73 -21.44 0.67
C LEU A 114 10.08 -21.68 0.00
N ASP A 115 10.11 -21.72 -1.33
CA ASP A 115 11.33 -21.91 -2.11
C ASP A 115 12.33 -20.76 -1.86
N THR A 116 11.85 -19.52 -1.82
CA THR A 116 12.71 -18.35 -1.57
C THR A 116 13.30 -18.39 -0.15
N LEU A 117 12.51 -18.77 0.85
CA LEU A 117 12.97 -18.81 2.23
C LEU A 117 13.89 -19.99 2.53
N ASP A 118 13.74 -21.13 1.85
CA ASP A 118 14.69 -22.26 1.97
C ASP A 118 16.11 -21.83 1.57
N ASP A 119 16.23 -20.99 0.54
CA ASP A 119 17.51 -20.47 0.05
C ASP A 119 18.06 -19.33 0.92
N GLN A 120 17.22 -18.38 1.33
CA GLN A 120 17.68 -17.10 1.87
C GLN A 120 17.66 -16.99 3.40
N LEU A 121 16.81 -17.75 4.09
CA LEU A 121 16.61 -17.61 5.55
C LEU A 121 17.92 -17.79 6.35
N SER A 122 18.80 -18.69 5.89
CA SER A 122 20.07 -18.95 6.57
C SER A 122 21.08 -17.79 6.54
N ALA A 123 20.89 -16.83 5.63
CA ALA A 123 21.74 -15.66 5.49
C ALA A 123 21.28 -14.46 6.34
N VAL A 124 20.11 -14.54 6.97
CA VAL A 124 19.56 -13.47 7.81
C VAL A 124 20.16 -13.57 9.22
N GLU A 125 20.91 -12.53 9.62
CA GLU A 125 21.56 -12.45 10.93
C GLU A 125 20.68 -11.80 12.00
N ASP A 126 19.76 -10.91 11.60
CA ASP A 126 18.84 -10.28 12.54
C ASP A 126 17.81 -11.30 13.05
N GLU A 127 17.81 -11.54 14.36
CA GLU A 127 16.97 -12.58 14.98
C GLU A 127 15.48 -12.24 14.92
N THR A 128 15.10 -10.95 14.95
CA THR A 128 13.69 -10.54 14.87
C THR A 128 13.13 -10.74 13.46
N LEU A 129 13.88 -10.33 12.44
CA LEU A 129 13.54 -10.59 11.05
C LEU A 129 13.50 -12.09 10.77
N LYS A 130 14.47 -12.84 11.28
CA LYS A 130 14.51 -14.29 11.10
C LYS A 130 13.28 -14.97 11.69
N GLN A 131 12.85 -14.57 12.89
CA GLN A 131 11.63 -15.08 13.51
C GLN A 131 10.39 -14.77 12.66
N ASP A 132 10.27 -13.53 12.16
CA ASP A 132 9.16 -13.14 11.28
C ASP A 132 9.13 -13.97 9.98
N LEU A 133 10.29 -14.24 9.38
CA LEU A 133 10.41 -15.08 8.18
C LEU A 133 10.08 -16.56 8.45
N GLU A 134 10.45 -17.10 9.62
CA GLU A 134 10.08 -18.46 10.04
C GLU A 134 8.56 -18.61 10.25
N GLU A 135 7.91 -17.58 10.80
CA GLU A 135 6.45 -17.54 10.91
C GLU A 135 5.78 -17.43 9.53
N ILE A 136 6.31 -16.61 8.62
CA ILE A 136 5.87 -16.57 7.22
C ILE A 136 6.00 -17.95 6.56
N GLN A 137 7.11 -18.67 6.78
CA GLN A 137 7.29 -20.03 6.26
C GLN A 137 6.22 -20.99 6.80
N THR A 138 5.87 -20.87 8.08
CA THR A 138 4.81 -21.67 8.70
C THR A 138 3.44 -21.37 8.09
N LEU A 139 3.10 -20.10 7.91
CA LEU A 139 1.83 -19.68 7.30
C LEU A 139 1.75 -20.07 5.82
N ALA A 140 2.85 -19.94 5.07
CA ALA A 140 2.91 -20.35 3.67
C ALA A 140 2.67 -21.85 3.51
N ASN A 141 3.28 -22.69 4.36
CA ASN A 141 2.97 -24.13 4.43
C ASN A 141 1.49 -24.39 4.76
N ALA A 142 0.87 -23.59 5.64
CA ALA A 142 -0.55 -23.74 5.91
C ALA A 142 -1.41 -23.42 4.67
N VAL A 143 -1.07 -22.40 3.89
CA VAL A 143 -1.80 -22.04 2.66
C VAL A 143 -1.66 -23.11 1.57
N THR A 144 -0.51 -23.79 1.49
CA THR A 144 -0.36 -24.92 0.54
C THR A 144 -1.23 -26.11 0.93
N ASP A 145 -1.42 -26.35 2.24
CA ASP A 145 -2.16 -27.50 2.77
C ASP A 145 -3.69 -27.28 2.88
N ARG A 146 -4.14 -26.07 3.19
CA ARG A 146 -5.56 -25.78 3.48
C ARG A 146 -6.02 -24.42 2.95
N GLU A 147 -7.32 -24.34 2.66
CA GLU A 147 -7.97 -23.15 2.13
C GLU A 147 -8.57 -22.30 3.26
N GLU A 148 -7.70 -21.76 4.12
CA GLU A 148 -8.09 -20.91 5.25
C GLU A 148 -7.78 -19.43 5.00
N PRO A 149 -8.79 -18.56 4.79
CA PRO A 149 -8.55 -17.15 4.49
C PRO A 149 -7.73 -16.43 5.56
N ASN A 150 -7.81 -16.86 6.82
CA ASN A 150 -7.04 -16.22 7.88
C ASN A 150 -5.52 -16.37 7.67
N ASP A 151 -5.06 -17.49 7.11
CA ASP A 151 -3.63 -17.71 6.86
C ASP A 151 -3.11 -16.75 5.77
N VAL A 152 -3.87 -16.57 4.68
CA VAL A 152 -3.57 -15.60 3.61
C VAL A 152 -3.58 -14.16 4.14
N ARG A 153 -4.53 -13.83 5.01
CA ARG A 153 -4.60 -12.50 5.63
C ARG A 153 -3.40 -12.22 6.53
N SER A 154 -2.97 -13.21 7.30
CA SER A 154 -1.79 -13.09 8.16
C SER A 154 -0.55 -12.88 7.31
N LEU A 155 -0.35 -13.66 6.24
CA LEU A 155 0.74 -13.44 5.29
C LEU A 155 0.75 -12.01 4.76
N HIS A 156 -0.37 -11.53 4.22
CA HIS A 156 -0.45 -10.16 3.70
C HIS A 156 -0.03 -9.11 4.73
N ARG A 157 -0.51 -9.22 5.97
CA ARG A 157 -0.17 -8.25 7.03
C ARG A 157 1.30 -8.31 7.44
N MET A 158 1.89 -9.49 7.50
CA MET A 158 3.31 -9.63 7.81
C MET A 158 4.18 -9.05 6.70
N PHE A 159 3.88 -9.37 5.43
CA PHE A 159 4.59 -8.77 4.30
C PHE A 159 4.43 -7.25 4.25
N HIS A 160 3.24 -6.74 4.56
CA HIS A 160 2.97 -5.31 4.65
C HIS A 160 3.81 -4.62 5.74
N ASP A 161 3.79 -5.15 6.97
CA ASP A 161 4.56 -4.57 8.07
C ASP A 161 6.08 -4.68 7.80
N LEU A 162 6.57 -5.81 7.28
CA LEU A 162 7.98 -5.94 6.89
C LEU A 162 8.36 -5.02 5.72
N ASP A 163 7.47 -4.75 4.75
CA ASP A 163 7.75 -3.82 3.66
C ASP A 163 7.92 -2.39 4.19
N ILE A 164 7.12 -2.01 5.20
CA ILE A 164 7.31 -0.77 5.94
C ILE A 164 8.65 -0.75 6.65
N GLY A 165 9.05 -1.84 7.31
CA GLY A 165 10.27 -1.87 8.12
C GLY A 165 11.57 -1.99 7.33
N LEU A 166 11.56 -2.67 6.17
CA LEU A 166 12.77 -3.01 5.43
C LEU A 166 13.00 -2.14 4.20
N ASN A 167 11.94 -1.55 3.63
CA ASN A 167 12.00 -0.80 2.38
C ASN A 167 11.55 0.66 2.56
N ASP A 168 11.77 1.47 1.52
CA ASP A 168 11.29 2.87 1.43
C ASP A 168 9.77 2.97 1.17
N TYR A 169 9.00 1.99 1.63
CA TYR A 169 7.55 2.00 1.51
C TYR A 169 6.97 3.04 2.49
N ASN A 170 6.64 4.23 1.97
CA ASN A 170 6.21 5.39 2.76
C ASN A 170 4.73 5.74 2.60
N THR A 171 4.00 4.99 1.76
CA THR A 171 2.59 5.23 1.46
C THR A 171 1.69 4.27 2.23
N TYR A 172 1.96 4.09 3.51
CA TYR A 172 1.20 3.19 4.37
C TYR A 172 0.31 3.96 5.33
N ASP A 173 -0.94 3.52 5.45
CA ASP A 173 -1.94 4.15 6.33
C ASP A 173 -1.95 3.54 7.74
N LYS A 174 -1.22 2.43 7.95
CA LYS A 174 -1.32 1.61 9.17
C LYS A 174 -0.06 0.78 9.39
N ILE A 175 0.21 0.37 10.63
CA ILE A 175 1.05 -0.79 10.97
C ILE A 175 0.15 -1.77 11.75
N TRP A 176 0.20 -3.07 11.45
CA TRP A 176 -0.63 -4.07 12.12
C TRP A 176 -0.03 -4.62 13.41
N HIS A 177 1.26 -4.42 13.62
CA HIS A 177 2.04 -4.93 14.74
C HIS A 177 1.96 -6.45 14.81
N VAL A 178 2.20 -7.09 13.66
CA VAL A 178 2.22 -8.57 13.53
C VAL A 178 3.62 -9.11 13.23
N THR A 179 4.64 -8.27 13.41
CA THR A 179 6.05 -8.59 13.15
C THR A 179 6.89 -8.11 14.32
N GLU A 180 7.79 -8.96 14.79
CA GLU A 180 8.76 -8.66 15.84
C GLU A 180 9.75 -7.57 15.39
N THR A 181 10.09 -7.55 14.10
CA THR A 181 10.99 -6.54 13.49
C THR A 181 10.53 -5.10 13.75
N LEU A 182 9.21 -4.88 13.82
CA LEU A 182 8.59 -3.58 14.07
C LEU A 182 7.89 -3.48 15.44
N GLU A 183 8.09 -4.44 16.35
CA GLU A 183 7.52 -4.31 17.69
C GLU A 183 8.11 -3.11 18.43
N THR A 184 7.22 -2.27 18.97
CA THR A 184 7.58 -1.23 19.93
C THR A 184 7.41 -1.80 21.33
N THR A 185 8.45 -1.75 22.15
CA THR A 185 8.36 -2.14 23.56
C THR A 185 7.35 -1.23 24.27
N ASN A 186 6.20 -1.76 24.67
CA ASN A 186 5.19 -1.02 25.48
C ASN A 186 5.66 -0.75 26.91
#